data_AF-A0A1H1XLJ1-F1
#
_entry.id   AF-A0A1H1XLJ1-F1
#
_cell.length_a   1.000
_cell.length_b   1.000
_cell.length_c   1.000
_cell.angle_alpha   90.00
_cell.angle_beta   90.00
_cell.angle_gamma   90.00
#
_symmetry.space_group_name_H-M   'P 1'
#
loop_
_entity.id
_entity.type
_entity.pdbx_description
1 polymer ?
#
loop_
_entity_poly.entity_id
_entity_poly.type
_entity_poly.pdbx_seq_one_letter_code
_entity_poly.pdbx_strand_id
1 'polypeptide(L)'
;MKKTVWAATAVLALLLSACGNQAGSNEAAGSSTNKEVPATGGGSPLASPAASPAASASAKDGIEVDKGILNHEITLPASMFTGQDIDAVVEQAKKDGIDETVKNADGSITYKISNSKYKEMMDSMKQALLQSVEDLKSGENFKSVKDVQHNDSFSEFTLIVEQETYEGSFDSFAAVGLALPAMYYQLFSGAKPEDYKVTIKLQDEKSGKVFNTLVYPDTMQK
;
A
#
# COMPACT_ATOMS: atom_id res chain seq x y z
N MET A 1 5.04 -34.21 -16.64
CA MET A 1 4.62 -33.12 -17.56
C MET A 1 4.91 -31.81 -16.88
N LYS A 2 5.78 -31.02 -17.49
CA LYS A 2 6.24 -29.69 -17.06
C LYS A 2 5.22 -28.68 -17.55
N LYS A 3 4.76 -27.71 -16.73
CA LYS A 3 4.63 -26.28 -17.08
C LYS A 3 4.59 -25.44 -15.80
N THR A 4 5.62 -24.61 -15.69
CA THR A 4 5.90 -23.49 -14.78
C THR A 4 4.98 -22.29 -15.10
N VAL A 5 4.50 -21.56 -14.08
CA VAL A 5 4.90 -20.19 -13.65
C VAL A 5 4.39 -19.03 -14.52
N TRP A 6 3.79 -18.05 -13.81
CA TRP A 6 3.60 -16.60 -14.07
C TRP A 6 2.79 -16.08 -15.26
N ALA A 7 1.83 -15.21 -14.93
CA ALA A 7 1.65 -13.92 -15.60
C ALA A 7 0.93 -12.95 -14.65
N ALA A 8 1.71 -12.33 -13.76
CA ALA A 8 1.43 -10.97 -13.35
C ALA A 8 1.97 -10.02 -14.42
N THR A 9 1.38 -8.82 -14.48
CA THR A 9 1.88 -7.57 -15.08
C THR A 9 1.17 -7.09 -16.37
N ALA A 10 0.83 -5.80 -16.29
CA ALA A 10 0.69 -4.78 -17.34
C ALA A 10 -0.69 -4.57 -17.96
N VAL A 11 -1.41 -3.54 -17.49
CA VAL A 11 -1.73 -2.36 -18.32
C VAL A 11 -1.78 -1.11 -17.41
N LEU A 12 -0.63 -0.48 -17.15
CA LEU A 12 -0.56 0.97 -17.01
C LEU A 12 0.81 1.42 -17.53
N ALA A 13 0.88 1.54 -18.85
CA ALA A 13 1.99 2.15 -19.57
C ALA A 13 1.43 2.80 -20.83
N LEU A 14 1.02 4.05 -20.69
CA LEU A 14 0.89 4.98 -21.80
C LEU A 14 1.82 6.14 -21.51
N LEU A 15 2.62 6.47 -22.51
CA LEU A 15 3.61 7.55 -22.60
C LEU A 15 4.99 7.19 -22.06
N LEU A 16 5.88 6.76 -22.96
CA LEU A 16 7.16 7.42 -23.25
C LEU A 16 7.87 6.64 -24.37
N SER A 17 7.55 7.01 -25.62
CA SER A 17 8.39 6.65 -26.76
C SER A 17 9.60 7.59 -26.77
N ALA A 18 10.72 7.13 -26.24
CA ALA A 18 12.03 7.70 -26.50
C ALA A 18 13.02 6.56 -26.79
N CYS A 19 13.32 6.36 -28.08
CA CYS A 19 14.42 5.52 -28.53
C CYS A 19 15.74 6.13 -28.06
N GLY A 20 16.55 5.32 -27.37
CA GLY A 20 17.93 5.65 -26.99
C GLY A 20 18.75 4.36 -26.95
N ASN A 21 19.91 4.40 -27.61
CA ASN A 21 20.64 3.27 -28.19
C ASN A 21 21.72 2.66 -27.25
N GLN A 22 21.95 1.34 -27.41
CA GLN A 22 23.26 0.64 -27.43
C GLN A 22 23.92 0.01 -26.18
N ALA A 23 24.03 -1.32 -26.30
CA ALA A 23 25.14 -2.26 -25.99
C ALA A 23 25.65 -2.48 -24.55
N GLY A 24 25.55 -3.74 -24.12
CA GLY A 24 26.70 -4.65 -24.27
C GLY A 24 27.33 -5.24 -23.00
N SER A 25 27.17 -6.56 -22.89
CA SER A 25 28.12 -7.56 -22.34
C SER A 25 27.79 -8.22 -21.00
N ASN A 26 28.27 -9.45 -20.91
CA ASN A 26 27.68 -10.64 -20.30
C ASN A 26 28.66 -11.27 -19.28
N GLU A 27 28.12 -12.10 -18.37
CA GLU A 27 28.77 -13.24 -17.67
C GLU A 27 29.94 -12.96 -16.70
N ALA A 28 30.21 -13.75 -15.64
CA ALA A 28 29.54 -14.86 -14.93
C ALA A 28 30.43 -15.31 -13.74
N ALA A 29 29.85 -16.21 -12.93
CA ALA A 29 30.46 -17.22 -12.03
C ALA A 29 30.96 -16.70 -10.66
N GLY A 30 30.81 -17.39 -9.53
CA GLY A 30 30.37 -18.74 -9.09
C GLY A 30 30.72 -18.80 -7.57
N SER A 31 30.25 -19.67 -6.67
CA SER A 31 30.06 -21.11 -6.69
C SER A 31 29.56 -21.60 -5.29
N SER A 32 28.59 -22.53 -5.28
CA SER A 32 28.45 -23.81 -4.53
C SER A 32 28.74 -23.89 -2.99
N THR A 33 28.15 -24.75 -2.13
CA THR A 33 27.57 -26.11 -2.30
C THR A 33 26.81 -26.57 -1.03
N ASN A 34 25.85 -27.50 -1.23
CA ASN A 34 25.11 -28.39 -0.31
C ASN A 34 25.82 -28.97 0.93
N LYS A 35 24.99 -29.37 1.94
CA LYS A 35 25.00 -30.76 2.44
C LYS A 35 23.65 -31.21 3.05
N GLU A 36 23.36 -32.49 2.82
CA GLU A 36 22.15 -33.28 3.01
C GLU A 36 21.98 -33.89 4.41
N VAL A 37 20.77 -34.43 4.64
CA VAL A 37 20.12 -35.07 5.80
C VAL A 37 20.74 -36.43 6.19
N PRO A 38 20.37 -37.02 7.35
CA PRO A 38 19.58 -38.26 7.29
C PRO A 38 18.44 -38.41 8.34
N ALA A 39 17.48 -39.27 7.98
CA ALA A 39 16.30 -39.76 8.72
C ALA A 39 16.68 -40.75 9.87
N THR A 40 15.82 -41.20 10.79
CA THR A 40 14.61 -42.06 10.66
C THR A 40 14.05 -42.45 12.04
N GLY A 41 12.71 -42.66 12.14
CA GLY A 41 11.99 -43.72 12.90
C GLY A 41 12.03 -43.71 14.44
N GLY A 42 10.99 -44.03 15.22
CA GLY A 42 9.69 -44.68 15.01
C GLY A 42 9.33 -45.43 16.30
N GLY A 43 8.05 -45.44 16.74
CA GLY A 43 7.57 -46.39 17.76
C GLY A 43 6.62 -45.86 18.84
N SER A 44 5.32 -45.93 18.55
CA SER A 44 4.19 -46.06 19.50
C SER A 44 4.28 -47.42 20.26
N PRO A 45 3.48 -47.75 21.32
CA PRO A 45 2.00 -47.70 21.26
C PRO A 45 1.18 -47.66 22.59
N LEU A 46 -0.15 -47.75 22.41
CA LEU A 46 -1.20 -48.29 23.32
C LEU A 46 -1.70 -47.36 24.46
N ALA A 47 -2.98 -47.26 24.80
CA ALA A 47 -4.22 -47.87 24.28
C ALA A 47 -5.44 -47.06 24.79
N SER A 48 -6.49 -47.02 23.97
CA SER A 48 -7.89 -46.74 24.36
C SER A 48 -8.52 -48.00 25.00
N PRO A 49 -9.68 -47.93 25.69
CA PRO A 49 -10.94 -48.22 24.99
C PRO A 49 -12.15 -47.38 25.48
N ALA A 50 -13.00 -46.88 24.57
CA ALA A 50 -14.34 -47.41 24.18
C ALA A 50 -15.49 -46.97 25.11
N ALA A 51 -16.74 -46.74 24.69
CA ALA A 51 -17.42 -46.54 23.40
C ALA A 51 -18.89 -46.13 23.72
N SER A 52 -19.47 -45.26 22.87
CA SER A 52 -20.86 -45.14 22.32
C SER A 52 -22.06 -45.89 22.95
N PRO A 53 -23.34 -45.46 22.77
CA PRO A 53 -23.89 -45.12 21.44
C PRO A 53 -24.99 -44.00 21.30
N ALA A 54 -24.99 -43.42 20.09
CA ALA A 54 -26.08 -43.07 19.17
C ALA A 54 -27.38 -42.36 19.65
N ALA A 55 -27.73 -41.23 19.01
CA ALA A 55 -28.69 -41.22 17.87
C ALA A 55 -28.96 -39.80 17.32
N SER A 56 -29.14 -39.76 15.99
CA SER A 56 -29.50 -38.68 15.05
C SER A 56 -30.31 -37.48 15.53
N ALA A 57 -29.94 -36.30 15.00
CA ALA A 57 -30.88 -35.47 14.23
C ALA A 57 -30.12 -34.57 13.25
N SER A 58 -30.47 -34.68 11.98
CA SER A 58 -30.07 -33.79 10.90
C SER A 58 -30.49 -32.35 11.17
N ALA A 59 -29.56 -31.41 11.00
CA ALA A 59 -29.87 -30.05 10.59
C ALA A 59 -28.72 -29.56 9.71
N LYS A 60 -28.92 -29.64 8.40
CA LYS A 60 -28.26 -28.75 7.45
C LYS A 60 -28.89 -27.37 7.65
N ASP A 61 -28.43 -26.64 8.64
CA ASP A 61 -28.60 -25.18 8.65
C ASP A 61 -27.29 -24.61 8.12
N GLY A 62 -27.34 -24.25 6.84
CA GLY A 62 -26.32 -23.41 6.26
C GLY A 62 -26.32 -22.11 7.06
N ILE A 63 -25.26 -21.89 7.82
CA ILE A 63 -24.95 -20.57 8.34
C ILE A 63 -24.68 -19.73 7.09
N GLU A 64 -25.71 -19.08 6.56
CA GLU A 64 -25.54 -17.88 5.76
C GLU A 64 -24.93 -16.85 6.72
N VAL A 65 -23.60 -16.87 6.79
CA VAL A 65 -22.83 -15.82 7.45
C VAL A 65 -23.25 -14.54 6.76
N ASP A 66 -23.99 -13.74 7.51
CA ASP A 66 -24.52 -12.44 7.10
C ASP A 66 -23.40 -11.66 6.40
N LYS A 67 -23.46 -11.63 5.06
CA LYS A 67 -22.43 -11.02 4.20
C LYS A 67 -22.30 -9.52 4.50
N GLY A 68 -23.17 -8.93 5.31
CA GLY A 68 -23.06 -7.57 5.81
C GLY A 68 -21.91 -7.32 6.78
N ILE A 69 -21.42 -8.34 7.50
CA ILE A 69 -20.44 -8.14 8.60
C ILE A 69 -18.96 -8.22 8.11
N LEU A 70 -18.71 -8.66 6.87
CA LEU A 70 -17.36 -8.93 6.36
C LEU A 70 -16.84 -7.92 5.33
N ASN A 71 -17.43 -6.74 5.25
CA ASN A 71 -17.05 -5.72 4.29
C ASN A 71 -16.65 -4.41 5.00
N HIS A 72 -15.69 -3.71 4.41
CA HIS A 72 -15.31 -2.36 4.81
C HIS A 72 -16.02 -1.33 3.94
N GLU A 73 -16.45 -0.23 4.55
CA GLU A 73 -17.03 0.92 3.86
C GLU A 73 -15.99 2.03 3.75
N ILE A 74 -15.73 2.50 2.53
CA ILE A 74 -14.86 3.64 2.27
C ILE A 74 -15.71 4.76 1.68
N THR A 75 -15.69 5.94 2.31
CA THR A 75 -16.41 7.11 1.80
C THR A 75 -15.43 8.08 1.18
N LEU A 76 -15.51 8.27 -0.13
CA LEU A 76 -14.69 9.24 -0.86
C LEU A 76 -15.44 10.58 -0.95
N PRO A 77 -14.80 11.70 -0.57
CA PRO A 77 -15.46 13.01 -0.55
C PRO A 77 -15.78 13.50 -1.97
N ALA A 78 -16.83 14.33 -2.09
CA ALA A 78 -17.29 14.89 -3.37
C ALA A 78 -16.17 15.60 -4.16
N SER A 79 -15.23 16.22 -3.44
CA SER A 79 -14.09 16.94 -4.03
C SER A 79 -13.22 16.05 -4.93
N MET A 80 -13.15 14.73 -4.68
CA MET A 80 -12.42 13.77 -5.50
C MET A 80 -13.00 13.58 -6.90
N PHE A 81 -14.30 13.86 -7.07
CA PHE A 81 -15.02 13.60 -8.32
C PHE A 81 -15.30 14.88 -9.11
N THR A 82 -14.70 16.01 -8.73
CA THR A 82 -14.90 17.29 -9.40
C THR A 82 -14.52 17.19 -10.88
N GLY A 83 -15.48 17.43 -11.77
CA GLY A 83 -15.27 17.33 -13.22
C GLY A 83 -15.32 15.90 -13.79
N GLN A 84 -15.67 14.90 -12.98
CA GLN A 84 -15.90 13.52 -13.43
C GLN A 84 -17.38 13.20 -13.61
N ASP A 85 -17.68 12.26 -14.52
CA ASP A 85 -19.00 11.66 -14.63
C ASP A 85 -19.15 10.59 -13.54
N ILE A 86 -19.98 10.90 -12.54
CA ILE A 86 -20.21 10.04 -11.37
C ILE A 86 -20.80 8.69 -11.76
N ASP A 87 -21.67 8.66 -12.78
CA ASP A 87 -22.31 7.42 -13.19
C ASP A 87 -21.27 6.48 -13.83
N ALA A 88 -20.35 7.04 -14.63
CA ALA A 88 -19.21 6.29 -15.18
C ALA A 88 -18.24 5.78 -14.09
N VAL A 89 -17.99 6.58 -13.04
CA VAL A 89 -17.16 6.16 -11.89
C VAL A 89 -17.80 4.98 -11.16
N VAL A 90 -19.12 5.04 -10.93
CA VAL A 90 -19.87 3.94 -10.29
C VAL A 90 -19.88 2.69 -11.15
N GLU A 91 -20.05 2.82 -12.48
CA GLU A 91 -19.96 1.69 -13.40
C GLU A 91 -18.58 1.04 -13.41
N GLN A 92 -17.51 1.83 -13.34
CA GLN A 92 -16.15 1.31 -13.29
C GLN A 92 -15.88 0.57 -11.99
N ALA A 93 -16.32 1.10 -10.85
CA ALA A 93 -16.20 0.43 -9.55
C ALA A 93 -16.87 -0.96 -9.56
N LYS A 94 -18.04 -1.10 -10.19
CA LYS A 94 -18.71 -2.40 -10.37
C LYS A 94 -17.89 -3.37 -11.21
N LYS A 95 -17.25 -2.90 -12.31
CA LYS A 95 -16.35 -3.73 -13.13
C LYS A 95 -15.13 -4.21 -12.34
N ASP A 96 -14.66 -3.39 -11.40
CA ASP A 96 -13.51 -3.70 -10.55
C ASP A 96 -13.89 -4.55 -9.31
N GLY A 97 -15.14 -5.02 -9.23
CA GLY A 97 -15.63 -5.94 -8.20
C GLY A 97 -16.16 -5.24 -6.94
N ILE A 98 -16.56 -3.97 -7.06
CA ILE A 98 -17.20 -3.19 -5.99
C ILE A 98 -18.67 -3.01 -6.35
N ASP A 99 -19.48 -4.01 -6.01
CA ASP A 99 -20.88 -4.09 -6.43
C ASP A 99 -21.81 -3.11 -5.68
N GLU A 100 -21.45 -2.77 -4.46
CA GLU A 100 -22.24 -1.94 -3.56
C GLU A 100 -21.62 -0.54 -3.43
N THR A 101 -22.28 0.45 -4.06
CA THR A 101 -21.90 1.86 -4.04
C THR A 101 -23.11 2.72 -3.67
N VAL A 102 -22.92 3.69 -2.77
CA VAL A 102 -23.97 4.61 -2.30
C VAL A 102 -23.55 6.04 -2.58
N LYS A 103 -24.38 6.77 -3.33
CA LYS A 103 -24.20 8.21 -3.53
C LYS A 103 -24.89 8.95 -2.38
N ASN A 104 -24.11 9.72 -1.62
CA ASN A 104 -24.59 10.48 -0.48
C ASN A 104 -25.11 11.86 -0.90
N ALA A 105 -25.94 12.47 -0.05
CA ALA A 105 -26.54 13.78 -0.32
C ALA A 105 -25.52 14.93 -0.34
N ASP A 106 -24.39 14.77 0.35
CA ASP A 106 -23.26 15.70 0.35
C ASP A 106 -22.37 15.58 -0.91
N GLY A 107 -22.74 14.67 -1.83
CA GLY A 107 -21.99 14.40 -3.06
C GLY A 107 -20.83 13.40 -2.90
N SER A 108 -20.57 12.90 -1.68
CA SER A 108 -19.61 11.83 -1.45
C SER A 108 -20.15 10.48 -1.97
N ILE A 109 -19.26 9.52 -2.20
CA ILE A 109 -19.62 8.16 -2.60
C ILE A 109 -19.03 7.17 -1.61
N THR A 110 -19.88 6.31 -1.06
CA THR A 110 -19.48 5.22 -0.18
C THR A 110 -19.40 3.91 -0.98
N TYR A 111 -18.24 3.26 -0.91
CA TYR A 111 -17.95 1.98 -1.54
C TYR A 111 -17.89 0.90 -0.47
N LYS A 112 -18.62 -0.18 -0.66
CA LYS A 112 -18.54 -1.36 0.20
C LYS A 112 -17.68 -2.41 -0.45
N ILE A 113 -16.54 -2.68 0.16
CA ILE A 113 -15.45 -3.48 -0.39
C ILE A 113 -15.24 -4.70 0.50
N SER A 114 -15.01 -5.87 -0.11
CA SER A 114 -14.67 -7.07 0.66
C SER A 114 -13.36 -6.89 1.44
N ASN A 115 -13.26 -7.48 2.63
CA ASN A 115 -12.05 -7.39 3.46
C ASN A 115 -10.77 -7.82 2.72
N SER A 116 -10.85 -8.84 1.85
CA SER A 116 -9.71 -9.29 1.04
C SER A 116 -9.25 -8.20 0.08
N LYS A 117 -10.19 -7.55 -0.64
CA LYS A 117 -9.86 -6.53 -1.63
C LYS A 117 -9.41 -5.24 -0.96
N TYR A 118 -10.02 -4.88 0.17
CA TYR A 118 -9.56 -3.79 1.03
C TYR A 118 -8.11 -3.99 1.46
N LYS A 119 -7.77 -5.18 1.97
CA LYS A 119 -6.41 -5.50 2.40
C LYS A 119 -5.42 -5.44 1.23
N GLU A 120 -5.75 -6.03 0.09
CA GLU A 120 -4.92 -6.01 -1.13
C GLU A 120 -4.63 -4.56 -1.58
N MET A 121 -5.65 -3.72 -1.60
CA MET A 121 -5.52 -2.30 -1.94
C MET A 121 -4.62 -1.57 -0.95
N MET A 122 -4.85 -1.73 0.36
CA MET A 122 -4.06 -1.08 1.40
C MET A 122 -2.60 -1.56 1.42
N ASP A 123 -2.36 -2.85 1.20
CA ASP A 123 -1.00 -3.41 1.08
C ASP A 123 -0.28 -2.79 -0.13
N SER A 124 -0.95 -2.69 -1.28
CA SER A 124 -0.40 -2.07 -2.50
C SER A 124 -0.03 -0.60 -2.28
N MET A 125 -0.93 0.18 -1.66
CA MET A 125 -0.66 1.59 -1.33
C MET A 125 0.50 1.73 -0.34
N LYS A 126 0.59 0.83 0.66
CA LYS A 126 1.73 0.78 1.57
C LYS A 126 3.04 0.50 0.84
N GLN A 127 3.06 -0.46 -0.09
CA GLN A 127 4.25 -0.73 -0.89
C GLN A 127 4.65 0.46 -1.76
N ALA A 128 3.69 1.15 -2.37
CA ALA A 128 3.95 2.37 -3.15
C ALA A 128 4.55 3.50 -2.30
N LEU A 129 4.07 3.67 -1.06
CA LEU A 129 4.65 4.62 -0.09
C LEU A 129 6.08 4.24 0.30
N LEU A 130 6.33 2.96 0.60
CA LEU A 130 7.67 2.48 0.92
C LEU A 130 8.63 2.65 -0.27
N GLN A 131 8.15 2.42 -1.49
CA GLN A 131 8.95 2.69 -2.69
C GLN A 131 9.26 4.19 -2.81
N SER A 132 8.29 5.08 -2.56
CA SER A 132 8.51 6.53 -2.58
C SER A 132 9.56 6.96 -1.53
N VAL A 133 9.55 6.32 -0.36
CA VAL A 133 10.57 6.52 0.69
C VAL A 133 11.96 6.11 0.17
N GLU A 134 12.10 4.93 -0.43
CA GLU A 134 13.39 4.47 -0.96
C GLU A 134 13.88 5.29 -2.16
N ASP A 135 12.98 5.73 -3.05
CA ASP A 135 13.29 6.59 -4.20
C ASP A 135 13.83 7.95 -3.76
N LEU A 136 13.30 8.50 -2.65
CA LEU A 136 13.84 9.73 -2.07
C LEU A 136 15.21 9.50 -1.41
N LYS A 137 15.39 8.35 -0.75
CA LYS A 137 16.66 7.98 -0.10
C LYS A 137 17.79 7.71 -1.11
N SER A 138 17.46 7.28 -2.33
CA SER A 138 18.48 7.04 -3.36
C SER A 138 19.27 8.30 -3.73
N GLY A 139 18.67 9.48 -3.52
CA GLY A 139 19.27 10.78 -3.82
C GLY A 139 19.40 11.05 -5.33
N GLU A 140 18.81 10.21 -6.19
CA GLU A 140 18.88 10.37 -7.65
C GLU A 140 18.12 11.61 -8.13
N ASN A 141 16.90 11.79 -7.63
CA ASN A 141 16.03 12.92 -8.00
C ASN A 141 16.22 14.14 -7.07
N PHE A 142 16.65 13.91 -5.83
CA PHE A 142 16.75 14.94 -4.79
C PHE A 142 18.06 14.77 -4.00
N LYS A 143 19.12 15.43 -4.46
CA LYS A 143 20.50 15.22 -3.96
C LYS A 143 20.70 15.65 -2.50
N SER A 144 19.90 16.59 -2.04
CA SER A 144 19.92 17.06 -0.66
C SER A 144 19.35 16.02 0.31
N VAL A 145 18.49 15.09 -0.14
CA VAL A 145 17.90 14.05 0.71
C VAL A 145 18.92 12.97 1.02
N LYS A 146 18.99 12.58 2.29
CA LYS A 146 20.00 11.65 2.84
C LYS A 146 19.36 10.44 3.44
N ASP A 147 18.26 10.65 4.14
CA ASP A 147 17.47 9.58 4.70
C ASP A 147 16.00 10.03 4.86
N VAL A 148 15.12 9.05 4.96
CA VAL A 148 13.69 9.25 5.19
C VAL A 148 13.23 8.25 6.23
N GLN A 149 12.69 8.77 7.32
CA GLN A 149 12.07 7.97 8.38
C GLN A 149 10.58 8.22 8.40
N HIS A 150 9.81 7.23 8.83
CA HIS A 150 8.36 7.34 8.92
C HIS A 150 7.83 6.55 10.11
N ASN A 151 6.65 6.93 10.60
CA ASN A 151 5.91 6.10 11.55
C ASN A 151 5.10 5.00 10.83
N ASP A 152 4.55 4.05 11.59
CA ASP A 152 3.84 2.90 11.03
C ASP A 152 2.57 3.26 10.25
N SER A 153 1.92 4.36 10.61
CA SER A 153 0.69 4.86 9.98
C SER A 153 0.94 5.80 8.80
N PHE A 154 2.20 6.11 8.48
CA PHE A 154 2.58 7.10 7.46
C PHE A 154 1.93 8.48 7.67
N SER A 155 1.64 8.85 8.92
CA SER A 155 1.12 10.18 9.27
C SER A 155 2.23 11.16 9.65
N GLU A 156 3.42 10.64 9.96
CA GLU A 156 4.60 11.45 10.24
C GLU A 156 5.82 10.89 9.51
N PHE A 157 6.57 11.80 8.87
CA PHE A 157 7.87 11.51 8.27
C PHE A 157 8.92 12.46 8.82
N THR A 158 10.15 11.98 8.92
CA THR A 158 11.34 12.82 9.11
C THR A 158 12.19 12.71 7.85
N LEU A 159 12.29 13.82 7.13
CA LEU A 159 13.11 13.95 5.93
C LEU A 159 14.46 14.54 6.37
N ILE A 160 15.50 13.71 6.33
CA ILE A 160 16.85 14.08 6.74
C ILE A 160 17.59 14.57 5.51
N VAL A 161 18.04 15.83 5.55
CA VAL A 161 18.56 16.54 4.38
C VAL A 161 19.83 17.32 4.69
N GLU A 162 20.62 17.61 3.67
CA GLU A 162 21.62 18.67 3.71
C GLU A 162 20.90 20.02 3.56
N GLN A 163 20.78 20.79 4.65
CA GLN A 163 19.88 21.94 4.71
C GLN A 163 20.16 23.00 3.64
N GLU A 164 21.43 23.36 3.42
CA GLU A 164 21.80 24.44 2.49
C GLU A 164 21.41 24.10 1.04
N THR A 165 21.64 22.85 0.61
CA THR A 165 21.23 22.36 -0.71
C THR A 165 19.71 22.24 -0.82
N TYR A 166 19.03 21.84 0.27
CA TYR A 166 17.57 21.68 0.27
C TYR A 166 16.84 23.02 0.08
N GLU A 167 17.17 24.03 0.89
CA GLU A 167 16.47 25.32 0.90
C GLU A 167 16.70 26.14 -0.39
N GLY A 168 17.84 25.93 -1.07
CA GLY A 168 18.19 26.61 -2.31
C GLY A 168 17.78 25.90 -3.60
N SER A 169 17.09 24.76 -3.53
CA SER A 169 16.85 23.90 -4.69
C SER A 169 15.40 23.43 -4.86
N PHE A 170 15.16 22.74 -5.97
CA PHE A 170 13.90 22.06 -6.24
C PHE A 170 13.63 20.91 -5.25
N ASP A 171 14.61 20.48 -4.48
CA ASP A 171 14.47 19.41 -3.49
C ASP A 171 13.51 19.76 -2.36
N SER A 172 13.21 21.06 -2.18
CA SER A 172 12.09 21.52 -1.35
C SER A 172 10.75 20.82 -1.67
N PHE A 173 10.55 20.35 -2.90
CA PHE A 173 9.37 19.59 -3.31
C PHE A 173 9.39 18.10 -2.92
N ALA A 174 10.52 17.55 -2.45
CA ALA A 174 10.60 16.15 -2.03
C ALA A 174 9.57 15.81 -0.94
N ALA A 175 9.26 16.77 -0.05
CA ALA A 175 8.26 16.61 0.99
C ALA A 175 6.84 16.34 0.45
N VAL A 176 6.49 16.93 -0.70
CA VAL A 176 5.19 16.73 -1.36
C VAL A 176 5.05 15.30 -1.89
N GLY A 177 6.17 14.73 -2.37
CA GLY A 177 6.25 13.35 -2.84
C GLY A 177 5.91 12.30 -1.78
N LEU A 178 6.06 12.63 -0.49
CA LEU A 178 5.60 11.79 0.62
C LEU A 178 4.20 12.17 1.08
N ALA A 179 3.94 13.47 1.22
CA ALA A 179 2.72 13.96 1.84
C ALA A 179 1.45 13.58 1.07
N LEU A 180 1.44 13.75 -0.26
CA LEU A 180 0.26 13.43 -1.08
C LEU A 180 -0.13 11.95 -1.02
N PRO A 181 0.75 10.98 -1.36
CA PRO A 181 0.38 9.56 -1.29
C PRO A 181 0.04 9.11 0.14
N ALA A 182 0.65 9.72 1.16
CA ALA A 182 0.34 9.41 2.56
C ALA A 182 -1.05 9.92 2.98
N MET A 183 -1.46 11.12 2.55
CA MET A 183 -2.83 11.61 2.75
C MET A 183 -3.85 10.70 2.04
N TYR A 184 -3.52 10.23 0.83
CA TYR A 184 -4.34 9.23 0.14
C TYR A 184 -4.43 7.92 0.92
N TYR A 185 -3.32 7.42 1.46
CA TYR A 185 -3.35 6.23 2.32
C TYR A 185 -4.27 6.41 3.52
N GLN A 186 -4.24 7.58 4.16
CA GLN A 186 -5.14 7.89 5.28
C GLN A 186 -6.61 7.94 4.86
N LEU A 187 -6.93 8.55 3.72
CA LEU A 187 -8.28 8.56 3.14
C LEU A 187 -8.84 7.15 3.00
N PHE A 188 -8.07 6.25 2.38
CA PHE A 188 -8.51 4.87 2.16
C PHE A 188 -8.44 4.01 3.43
N SER A 189 -7.68 4.41 4.46
CA SER A 189 -7.68 3.75 5.77
C SER A 189 -8.95 3.98 6.59
N GLY A 190 -9.84 4.88 6.14
CA GLY A 190 -11.07 5.24 6.82
C GLY A 190 -10.92 6.33 7.87
N ALA A 191 -9.81 7.09 7.86
CA ALA A 191 -9.70 8.30 8.68
C ALA A 191 -10.77 9.33 8.27
N LYS A 192 -11.10 10.26 9.16
CA LYS A 192 -12.03 11.35 8.82
C LYS A 192 -11.32 12.40 7.98
N PRO A 193 -12.04 13.17 7.14
CA PRO A 193 -11.45 14.24 6.35
C PRO A 193 -10.65 15.28 7.14
N GLU A 194 -11.07 15.57 8.37
CA GLU A 194 -10.37 16.47 9.31
C GLU A 194 -9.03 15.92 9.82
N ASP A 195 -8.85 14.60 9.74
CA ASP A 195 -7.68 13.87 10.20
C ASP A 195 -6.69 13.54 9.07
N TYR A 196 -6.99 13.89 7.80
CA TYR A 196 -6.07 13.69 6.66
C TYR A 196 -4.90 14.66 6.73
N LYS A 197 -4.01 14.41 7.68
CA LYS A 197 -2.85 15.25 7.95
C LYS A 197 -1.58 14.44 7.90
N VAL A 198 -0.60 14.97 7.18
CA VAL A 198 0.74 14.40 7.14
C VAL A 198 1.73 15.45 7.62
N THR A 199 2.47 15.10 8.66
CA THR A 199 3.54 15.95 9.19
C THR A 199 4.88 15.51 8.63
N ILE A 200 5.59 16.42 7.98
CA ILE A 200 6.95 16.21 7.48
C ILE A 200 7.89 17.09 8.31
N LYS A 201 8.77 16.46 9.10
CA LYS A 201 9.83 17.14 9.85
C LYS A 201 11.08 17.19 8.96
N LEU A 202 11.60 18.39 8.71
CA LEU A 202 12.86 18.57 7.99
C LEU A 202 13.99 18.64 9.00
N GLN A 203 14.89 17.67 8.95
CA GLN A 203 16.03 17.54 9.85
C GLN A 203 17.33 17.74 9.09
N ASP A 204 18.19 18.61 9.59
CA ASP A 204 19.53 18.78 9.01
C ASP A 204 20.43 17.58 9.37
N GLU A 205 21.10 17.00 8.38
CA GLU A 205 21.93 15.80 8.55
C GLU A 205 23.10 16.04 9.50
N LYS A 206 23.67 17.25 9.49
CA LYS A 206 24.93 17.57 10.20
C LYS A 206 24.68 17.81 11.69
N SER A 207 23.65 18.58 12.00
CA SER A 207 23.30 18.98 13.36
C SER A 207 22.30 18.03 14.03
N GLY A 208 21.57 17.22 13.26
CA GLY A 208 20.48 16.38 13.76
C GLY A 208 19.27 17.16 14.26
N LYS A 209 19.17 18.46 13.98
CA LYS A 209 18.09 19.33 14.44
C LYS A 209 17.00 19.44 13.40
N VAL A 210 15.75 19.38 13.85
CA VAL A 210 14.60 19.74 13.04
C VAL A 210 14.60 21.26 12.87
N PHE A 211 14.80 21.75 11.65
CA PHE A 211 14.82 23.17 11.33
C PHE A 211 13.47 23.67 10.80
N ASN A 212 12.62 22.77 10.30
CA ASN A 212 11.30 23.12 9.80
C ASN A 212 10.32 21.94 9.96
N THR A 213 9.02 22.25 10.03
CA THR A 213 7.94 21.26 10.10
C THR A 213 6.81 21.69 9.17
N LEU A 214 6.50 20.83 8.21
CA LEU A 214 5.45 21.03 7.22
C LEU A 214 4.26 20.16 7.60
N VAL A 215 3.05 20.72 7.63
CA VAL A 215 1.82 19.96 7.89
C VAL A 215 0.94 20.07 6.66
N TYR A 216 0.74 18.97 5.95
CA TYR A 216 -0.15 18.94 4.79
C TYR A 216 -1.56 18.51 5.22
N PRO A 217 -2.62 19.09 4.64
CA PRO A 217 -2.63 20.06 3.54
C PRO A 217 -2.40 21.53 3.96
N ASP A 218 -2.32 21.84 5.27
CA ASP A 218 -2.25 23.21 5.81
C ASP A 218 -1.11 24.06 5.19
N THR A 219 0.04 23.46 4.87
CA THR A 219 1.17 24.10 4.19
C THR A 219 0.86 24.55 2.76
N MET A 220 -0.02 23.85 2.03
CA MET A 220 -0.35 24.17 0.63
C MET A 220 -1.35 25.33 0.50
N GLN A 221 -1.96 25.76 1.61
CA GLN A 221 -2.97 26.80 1.64
C GLN A 221 -2.40 28.18 2.02
N LYS A 222 -1.09 28.26 2.23
CA LYS A 222 -0.35 29.50 2.54
C LYS A 222 0.23 30.11 1.27
#